data_AF-A0A821KZ55-F1
#
_entry.id   AF-A0A821KZ55-F1
#
_cell.length_a   1.000
_cell.length_b   1.000
_cell.length_c   1.000
_cell.angle_alpha   90.00
_cell.angle_beta   90.00
_cell.angle_gamma   90.00
#
_symmetry.space_group_name_H-M   'P 1'
#
loop_
_entity.id
_entity.type
_entity.pdbx_description
1 polymer ?
#
loop_
_entity_poly.entity_id
_entity_poly.type
_entity_poly.pdbx_seq_one_letter_code
_entity_poly.pdbx_strand_id
1 'polypeptide(L)'
;MQVWTHEIDAHLAQTEDRAQLEKLEQQIFHEYNEIKAEIEDNELRYNLTFTRPFSSYLIPKDPGHLGRERRLYFERLAHVRTVPDVLILCDEFRNELDTCTPMNSDFTPESLPLLLQAFYLKRLSSLTYAKTLHSVRWKRFCRQQIQFIQVEQQFNERSARILAEFNDALQRSQRLSTMRETLLGPPVTSSKNINQ
;
A
#
# COMPACT_ATOMS: atom_id res chain seq x y z
N MET A 1 -61.70 40.41 -12.97
CA MET A 1 -60.66 39.49 -12.47
C MET A 1 -59.48 40.32 -11.99
N GLN A 2 -59.50 40.72 -10.72
CA GLN A 2 -58.37 41.42 -10.10
C GLN A 2 -57.59 40.37 -9.31
N VAL A 3 -56.38 40.10 -9.79
CA VAL A 3 -55.41 39.23 -9.14
C VAL A 3 -54.85 40.01 -7.96
N TRP A 4 -55.08 39.51 -6.75
CA TRP A 4 -54.41 39.96 -5.55
C TRP A 4 -52.97 39.48 -5.61
N THR A 5 -52.05 40.34 -6.04
CA THR A 5 -50.63 40.18 -5.73
C THR A 5 -50.47 40.54 -4.26
N HIS A 6 -50.47 39.54 -3.38
CA HIS A 6 -49.88 39.72 -2.07
C HIS A 6 -48.39 39.99 -2.29
N GLU A 7 -48.02 41.26 -2.11
CA GLU A 7 -46.67 41.71 -1.87
C GLU A 7 -46.03 40.77 -0.84
N ILE A 8 -45.09 39.95 -1.30
CA ILE A 8 -44.15 39.31 -0.40
C ILE A 8 -43.15 40.41 -0.08
N ASP A 9 -43.28 40.95 1.12
CA ASP A 9 -42.45 42.01 1.70
C ASP A 9 -40.96 41.82 1.36
N ALA A 10 -40.43 42.71 0.53
CA ALA A 10 -39.02 42.80 0.18
C ALA A 10 -38.12 43.30 1.33
N HIS A 11 -38.64 43.36 2.56
CA HIS A 11 -38.01 44.00 3.71
C HIS A 11 -37.67 43.05 4.89
N LEU A 12 -37.67 41.73 4.69
CA LEU A 12 -37.43 40.76 5.77
C LEU A 12 -36.40 39.66 5.45
N ALA A 13 -35.27 40.05 4.87
CA ALA A 13 -33.98 39.44 5.19
C ALA A 13 -32.98 40.58 5.35
N GLN A 14 -32.38 40.69 6.53
CA GLN A 14 -31.49 41.79 6.90
C GLN A 14 -30.43 41.94 5.79
N THR A 15 -30.22 43.16 5.30
CA THR A 15 -29.17 43.46 4.31
C THR A 15 -27.79 43.00 4.81
N GLU A 16 -27.63 42.93 6.13
CA GLU A 16 -26.50 42.34 6.83
C GLU A 16 -26.37 40.84 6.60
N ASP A 17 -27.47 40.06 6.67
CA ASP A 17 -27.46 38.61 6.44
C ASP A 17 -27.09 38.26 4.99
N ARG A 18 -27.58 39.02 4.01
CA ARG A 18 -27.17 38.85 2.60
C ARG A 18 -25.69 39.17 2.38
N ALA A 19 -25.20 40.26 2.97
CA ALA A 19 -23.79 40.61 2.87
C ALA A 19 -22.89 39.61 3.60
N GLN A 20 -23.35 39.02 4.70
CA GLN A 20 -22.66 37.92 5.38
C GLN A 20 -22.67 36.63 4.56
N LEU A 21 -23.79 36.32 3.90
CA LEU A 21 -23.90 35.18 2.99
C LEU A 21 -22.91 35.31 1.82
N GLU A 22 -22.84 36.49 1.18
CA GLU A 22 -21.90 36.76 0.09
C GLU A 22 -20.43 36.63 0.54
N LYS A 23 -20.11 37.08 1.75
CA LYS A 23 -18.77 36.89 2.33
C LYS A 23 -18.45 35.41 2.56
N LEU A 24 -19.41 34.63 3.06
CA LEU A 24 -19.24 33.19 3.26
C LEU A 24 -19.11 32.46 1.93
N GLU A 25 -19.87 32.82 0.92
CA GLU A 25 -19.75 32.26 -0.43
C GLU A 25 -18.39 32.54 -1.05
N GLN A 26 -17.87 33.77 -0.89
CA GLN A 26 -16.52 34.13 -1.34
C GLN A 26 -15.43 33.36 -0.58
N GLN A 27 -15.59 33.18 0.74
CA GLN A 27 -14.67 32.38 1.55
C GLN A 27 -14.68 30.92 1.13
N ILE A 28 -15.84 30.31 0.98
CA ILE A 28 -15.99 28.92 0.52
C ILE A 28 -15.41 28.76 -0.89
N PHE A 29 -15.65 29.73 -1.78
CA PHE A 29 -15.08 29.68 -3.12
C PHE A 29 -13.55 29.78 -3.11
N HIS A 30 -13.00 30.59 -2.20
CA HIS A 30 -11.56 30.70 -2.00
C HIS A 30 -10.97 29.39 -1.47
N GLU A 31 -11.52 28.84 -0.39
CA GLU A 31 -11.11 27.56 0.22
C GLU A 31 -11.25 26.40 -0.78
N TYR A 32 -12.32 26.37 -1.56
CA TYR A 32 -12.52 25.37 -2.61
C TYR A 32 -11.41 25.42 -3.66
N ASN A 33 -11.04 26.61 -4.12
CA ASN A 33 -9.98 26.77 -5.11
C ASN A 33 -8.60 26.47 -4.54
N GLU A 34 -8.36 26.78 -3.27
CA GLU A 34 -7.12 26.44 -2.57
C GLU A 34 -6.98 24.92 -2.44
N ILE A 35 -8.02 24.23 -1.96
CA ILE A 35 -8.05 22.76 -1.87
C ILE A 35 -7.93 22.13 -3.26
N LYS A 36 -8.60 22.68 -4.27
CA LYS A 36 -8.48 22.19 -5.65
C LYS A 36 -7.05 22.34 -6.18
N ALA A 37 -6.41 23.48 -5.95
CA ALA A 37 -5.02 23.71 -6.34
C ALA A 37 -4.05 22.80 -5.55
N GLU A 38 -4.31 22.53 -4.27
CA GLU A 38 -3.55 21.56 -3.48
C GLU A 38 -3.73 20.12 -3.98
N ILE A 39 -4.92 19.75 -4.45
CA ILE A 39 -5.17 18.45 -5.07
C ILE A 39 -4.41 18.35 -6.39
N GLU A 40 -4.50 19.35 -7.26
CA GLU A 40 -3.81 19.39 -8.54
C GLU A 40 -2.27 19.40 -8.35
N ASP A 41 -1.74 20.17 -7.39
CA ASP A 41 -0.32 20.18 -7.04
C ASP A 41 0.12 18.85 -6.40
N ASN A 42 -0.72 18.21 -5.57
CA ASN A 42 -0.45 16.85 -5.10
C ASN A 42 -0.48 15.84 -6.25
N GLU A 43 -1.39 15.95 -7.21
CA GLU A 43 -1.46 15.09 -8.39
C GLU A 43 -0.21 15.22 -9.27
N LEU A 44 0.33 16.44 -9.39
CA LEU A 44 1.57 16.74 -10.10
C LEU A 44 2.82 16.30 -9.31
N ARG A 45 2.89 16.59 -8.00
CA ARG A 45 4.00 16.20 -7.12
C ARG A 45 4.12 14.69 -6.95
N TYR A 46 3.00 13.97 -7.00
CA TYR A 46 2.95 12.52 -6.84
C TYR A 46 2.75 11.76 -8.16
N ASN A 47 2.74 12.42 -9.32
CA ASN A 47 2.44 11.82 -10.63
C ASN A 47 1.28 10.81 -10.54
N LEU A 48 0.08 11.29 -10.18
CA LEU A 48 -1.13 10.46 -10.12
C LEU A 48 -1.60 9.91 -11.48
N THR A 49 -0.79 10.02 -12.53
CA THR A 49 -0.85 9.13 -13.68
C THR A 49 -0.38 7.73 -13.27
N PHE A 50 -1.35 6.85 -13.00
CA PHE A 50 -1.24 5.38 -13.08
C PHE A 50 -0.21 4.65 -12.20
N THR A 51 0.61 5.34 -11.39
CA THR A 51 1.80 4.71 -10.76
C THR A 51 1.77 4.61 -9.24
N ARG A 52 0.75 5.15 -8.57
CA ARG A 52 0.56 4.93 -7.13
C ARG A 52 -0.49 3.85 -6.91
N PRO A 53 -0.10 2.58 -6.70
CA PRO A 53 -1.08 1.60 -6.32
C PRO A 53 -1.53 1.94 -4.89
N PHE A 54 -2.83 2.16 -4.71
CA PHE A 54 -3.48 2.01 -3.40
C PHE A 54 -3.32 0.57 -2.86
N SER A 55 -2.83 -0.33 -3.71
CA SER A 55 -2.51 -1.72 -3.44
C SER A 55 -1.02 -1.92 -3.12
N SER A 56 -0.71 -2.90 -2.28
CA SER A 56 0.66 -3.39 -2.08
C SER A 56 1.23 -4.09 -3.31
N TYR A 57 0.41 -4.34 -4.34
CA TYR A 57 0.79 -4.99 -5.59
C TYR A 57 0.88 -3.95 -6.72
N LEU A 58 1.99 -4.02 -7.48
CA LEU A 58 2.18 -3.21 -8.68
C LEU A 58 1.29 -3.72 -9.83
N ILE A 59 1.00 -2.84 -10.79
CA ILE A 59 0.30 -3.19 -12.03
C ILE A 59 1.24 -4.05 -12.90
N PRO A 60 0.80 -5.23 -13.39
CA PRO A 60 1.61 -6.09 -14.25
C PRO A 60 2.09 -5.37 -15.52
N LYS A 61 3.37 -5.56 -15.91
CA LYS A 61 3.96 -4.90 -17.07
C LYS A 61 3.53 -5.45 -18.45
N ASP A 62 3.02 -6.68 -18.51
CA ASP A 62 2.72 -7.41 -19.76
C ASP A 62 1.50 -8.34 -19.55
N PRO A 63 0.58 -8.50 -20.52
CA PRO A 63 -0.53 -9.44 -20.44
C PRO A 63 -0.12 -10.89 -20.09
N GLY A 64 1.10 -11.32 -20.44
CA GLY A 64 1.62 -12.65 -20.11
C GLY A 64 2.07 -12.84 -18.65
N HIS A 65 2.18 -11.78 -17.86
CA HIS A 65 2.73 -11.79 -16.49
C HIS A 65 2.02 -12.76 -15.56
N LEU A 66 0.68 -12.70 -15.50
CA LEU A 66 -0.14 -13.56 -14.64
C LEU A 66 -0.08 -15.04 -15.06
N GLY A 67 0.22 -15.31 -16.34
CA GLY A 67 0.47 -16.67 -16.83
C GLY A 67 1.77 -17.23 -16.25
N ARG A 68 2.84 -16.43 -16.23
CA ARG A 68 4.13 -16.81 -15.66
C ARG A 68 4.06 -17.00 -14.14
N GLU A 69 3.34 -16.13 -13.43
CA GLU A 69 3.10 -16.30 -11.98
C GLU A 69 2.40 -17.61 -11.64
N ARG A 70 1.31 -17.93 -12.37
CA ARG A 70 0.57 -19.17 -12.15
C ARG A 70 1.44 -20.40 -12.40
N ARG A 71 2.25 -20.38 -13.46
CA ARG A 71 3.18 -21.48 -13.76
C ARG A 71 4.17 -21.72 -12.62
N LEU A 72 4.82 -20.68 -12.11
CA LEU A 72 5.77 -20.79 -10.97
C LEU A 72 5.09 -21.29 -9.70
N TYR A 73 3.86 -20.84 -9.43
CA TYR A 73 3.08 -21.32 -8.29
C TYR A 73 2.76 -22.81 -8.42
N PHE A 74 2.34 -23.27 -9.60
CA PHE A 74 2.11 -24.68 -9.86
C PHE A 74 3.38 -25.52 -9.79
N GLU A 75 4.51 -25.01 -10.29
CA GLU A 75 5.81 -25.70 -10.16
C GLU A 75 6.20 -25.87 -8.69
N ARG A 76 6.02 -24.85 -7.84
CA ARG A 76 6.25 -24.97 -6.39
C ARG A 76 5.32 -25.97 -5.72
N LEU A 77 4.04 -25.98 -6.08
CA LEU A 77 3.08 -26.95 -5.53
C LEU A 77 3.32 -28.37 -6.05
N ALA A 78 3.80 -28.52 -7.27
CA ALA A 78 4.14 -29.79 -7.89
C ALA A 78 5.36 -30.46 -7.25
N HIS A 79 6.19 -29.70 -6.51
CA HIS A 79 7.15 -30.26 -5.55
C HIS A 79 6.40 -30.81 -4.32
N VAL A 80 5.52 -31.80 -4.54
CA VAL A 80 4.94 -32.62 -3.47
C VAL A 80 6.05 -33.53 -2.97
N ARG A 81 6.40 -33.39 -1.69
CA ARG A 81 7.34 -34.26 -0.99
C ARG A 81 6.80 -35.70 -1.08
N THR A 82 7.40 -36.54 -1.91
CA THR A 82 7.17 -37.98 -1.89
C THR A 82 7.46 -38.50 -0.47
N VAL A 83 6.78 -39.57 -0.06
CA VAL A 83 7.13 -40.28 1.19
C VAL A 83 8.64 -40.53 1.18
N PRO A 84 9.40 -40.04 2.18
CA PRO A 84 10.82 -40.31 2.17
C PRO A 84 11.01 -41.81 2.34
N ASP A 85 11.78 -42.42 1.44
CA ASP A 85 12.37 -43.74 1.69
C ASP A 85 13.13 -43.67 3.01
N VAL A 86 13.20 -44.77 3.76
CA VAL A 86 13.85 -44.82 5.08
C VAL A 86 15.23 -44.18 4.99
N LEU A 87 15.34 -42.96 5.53
CA LEU A 87 16.49 -42.09 5.34
C LEU A 87 17.68 -42.66 6.10
N ILE A 88 18.75 -42.98 5.36
CA ILE A 88 20.04 -43.30 5.96
C ILE A 88 20.56 -41.98 6.54
N LEU A 89 20.91 -41.98 7.83
CA LEU A 89 21.35 -40.79 8.58
C LEU A 89 22.46 -40.00 7.85
N CYS A 90 23.32 -40.70 7.11
CA CYS A 90 24.38 -40.08 6.29
C CYS A 90 23.84 -39.25 5.11
N ASP A 91 22.73 -39.67 4.50
CA ASP A 91 22.09 -38.94 3.41
C ASP A 91 21.33 -37.73 3.94
N GLU A 92 20.79 -37.81 5.17
CA GLU A 92 20.21 -36.66 5.87
C GLU A 92 21.28 -35.61 6.19
N PHE A 93 22.42 -36.04 6.77
CA PHE A 93 23.54 -35.14 7.04
C PHE A 93 24.11 -34.51 5.76
N ARG A 94 24.14 -35.26 4.65
CA ARG A 94 24.60 -34.75 3.37
C ARG A 94 23.61 -33.75 2.77
N ASN A 95 22.31 -34.00 2.89
CA ASN A 95 21.26 -33.05 2.51
C ASN A 95 21.26 -31.80 3.40
N GLU A 96 21.51 -31.92 4.71
CA GLU A 96 21.66 -30.78 5.62
C GLU A 96 22.90 -29.96 5.25
N LEU A 97 24.03 -30.61 4.95
CA LEU A 97 25.22 -29.95 4.44
C LEU A 97 24.95 -29.26 3.10
N ASP A 98 24.31 -29.94 2.15
CA ASP A 98 24.01 -29.40 0.84
C ASP A 98 23.04 -28.22 0.95
N THR A 99 21.98 -28.28 1.77
CA THR A 99 21.06 -27.16 1.99
C THR A 99 21.71 -25.97 2.73
N CYS A 100 22.69 -26.21 3.60
CA CYS A 100 23.48 -25.17 4.24
C CYS A 100 24.61 -24.62 3.36
N THR A 101 25.00 -25.31 2.28
CA THR A 101 26.00 -24.78 1.35
C THR A 101 25.41 -23.62 0.53
N PRO A 102 26.12 -22.50 0.41
CA PRO A 102 25.65 -21.30 -0.31
C PRO A 102 25.39 -21.55 -1.80
N MET A 103 25.87 -22.68 -2.34
CA MET A 103 25.73 -23.07 -3.75
C MET A 103 24.38 -23.74 -4.06
N ASN A 104 23.70 -24.34 -3.06
CA ASN A 104 22.37 -24.94 -3.18
C ASN A 104 21.30 -24.20 -2.36
N SER A 105 21.68 -23.17 -1.61
CA SER A 105 20.71 -22.35 -0.90
C SER A 105 19.93 -21.49 -1.90
N ASP A 106 18.62 -21.37 -1.70
CA ASP A 106 17.77 -20.41 -2.41
C ASP A 106 18.19 -18.94 -2.18
N PHE A 107 19.31 -18.68 -1.49
CA PHE A 107 19.92 -17.37 -1.28
C PHE A 107 21.05 -17.12 -2.30
N THR A 108 20.67 -16.97 -3.57
CA THR A 108 21.54 -16.34 -4.57
C THR A 108 21.37 -14.81 -4.50
N PRO A 109 22.35 -14.02 -4.97
CA PRO A 109 22.18 -12.56 -5.05
C PRO A 109 20.98 -12.14 -5.91
N GLU A 110 20.54 -13.00 -6.83
CA GLU A 110 19.38 -12.78 -7.71
C GLU A 110 18.05 -13.10 -7.02
N SER A 111 18.01 -14.07 -6.11
CA SER A 111 16.80 -14.46 -5.37
C SER A 111 16.59 -13.65 -4.09
N LEU A 112 17.66 -13.10 -3.50
CA LEU A 112 17.62 -12.31 -2.27
C LEU A 112 16.63 -11.12 -2.34
N PRO A 113 16.58 -10.30 -3.41
CA PRO A 113 15.59 -9.22 -3.54
C PRO A 113 14.15 -9.72 -3.50
N LEU A 114 13.86 -10.89 -4.06
CA LEU A 114 12.52 -11.49 -4.09
C LEU A 114 12.09 -11.97 -2.70
N LEU A 115 13.03 -12.60 -1.98
CA LEU A 115 12.78 -13.03 -0.61
C LEU A 115 12.56 -11.84 0.32
N LEU A 116 13.36 -10.78 0.16
CA LEU A 116 13.24 -9.55 0.92
C LEU A 116 11.90 -8.83 0.61
N GLN A 117 11.47 -8.84 -0.65
CA GLN A 117 10.15 -8.34 -1.03
C GLN A 117 9.03 -9.12 -0.34
N ALA A 118 9.08 -10.46 -0.38
CA ALA A 118 8.10 -11.31 0.29
C ALA A 118 8.06 -11.08 1.81
N PHE A 119 9.23 -10.86 2.43
CA PHE A 119 9.33 -10.46 3.84
C PHE A 119 8.61 -9.15 4.11
N TYR A 120 8.85 -8.10 3.33
CA TYR A 120 8.19 -6.81 3.55
C TYR A 120 6.68 -6.87 3.29
N LEU A 121 6.23 -7.61 2.28
CA LEU A 121 4.79 -7.85 2.05
C LEU A 121 4.14 -8.55 3.26
N LYS A 122 4.78 -9.58 3.82
CA LYS A 122 4.31 -10.22 5.05
C LYS A 122 4.33 -9.26 6.24
N ARG A 123 5.37 -8.44 6.38
CA ARG A 123 5.49 -7.43 7.44
C ARG A 123 4.38 -6.39 7.35
N LEU A 124 4.01 -5.93 6.15
CA LEU A 124 2.90 -5.00 5.94
C LEU A 124 1.60 -5.57 6.52
N SER A 125 1.27 -6.82 6.20
CA SER A 125 0.06 -7.47 6.72
C SER A 125 0.05 -7.55 8.26
N SER A 126 1.20 -7.87 8.87
CA SER A 126 1.39 -7.89 10.32
C SER A 126 1.23 -6.50 10.95
N LEU A 127 1.77 -5.46 10.34
CA LEU A 127 1.67 -4.08 10.82
C LEU A 127 0.23 -3.54 10.72
N THR A 128 -0.48 -3.85 9.63
CA THR A 128 -1.91 -3.51 9.49
C THR A 128 -2.75 -4.20 10.57
N TYR A 129 -2.48 -5.48 10.84
CA TYR A 129 -3.13 -6.20 11.94
C TYR A 129 -2.80 -5.58 13.30
N ALA A 130 -1.54 -5.24 13.56
CA ALA A 130 -1.13 -4.60 14.80
C ALA A 130 -1.81 -3.23 15.01
N LYS A 131 -1.91 -2.41 13.95
CA LYS A 131 -2.60 -1.11 13.98
C LYS A 131 -4.08 -1.27 14.31
N THR A 132 -4.78 -2.15 13.58
CA THR A 132 -6.22 -2.37 13.77
C THR A 132 -6.51 -2.91 15.17
N LEU A 133 -5.73 -3.88 15.64
CA LEU A 133 -5.84 -4.40 17.00
C LEU A 133 -5.59 -3.31 18.06
N HIS A 134 -4.59 -2.45 17.85
CA HIS A 134 -4.29 -1.34 18.76
C HIS A 134 -5.45 -0.34 18.82
N SER A 135 -6.04 0.04 17.68
CA SER A 135 -7.20 0.92 17.61
C SER A 135 -8.45 0.32 18.26
N VAL A 136 -8.70 -0.98 18.10
CA VAL A 136 -9.85 -1.64 18.77
C VAL A 136 -9.67 -1.69 20.28
N ARG A 137 -8.46 -2.00 20.76
CA ARG A 137 -8.15 -1.98 22.20
C ARG A 137 -8.33 -0.59 22.79
N TRP A 138 -7.87 0.44 22.08
CA TRP A 138 -8.08 1.84 22.47
C TRP A 138 -9.57 2.18 22.60
N LYS A 139 -10.38 1.85 21.57
CA LYS A 139 -11.83 2.07 21.62
C LYS A 139 -12.52 1.37 22.80
N ARG A 140 -12.06 0.18 23.20
CA ARG A 140 -12.59 -0.52 24.39
C ARG A 140 -12.17 0.17 25.68
N PHE A 141 -10.92 0.60 25.78
CA PHE A 141 -10.40 1.34 26.92
C PHE A 141 -11.18 2.64 27.17
N CYS A 142 -11.39 3.45 26.13
CA CYS A 142 -12.16 4.69 26.22
C CYS A 142 -13.64 4.49 26.61
N ARG A 143 -14.19 3.28 26.48
CA ARG A 143 -15.56 2.98 26.96
C ARG A 143 -15.63 2.69 28.45
N GLN A 144 -14.53 2.25 29.06
CA GLN A 144 -14.50 1.74 30.44
C GLN A 144 -13.87 2.73 31.43
N GLN A 145 -13.07 3.69 30.96
CA GLN A 145 -12.34 4.63 31.81
C GLN A 145 -12.41 6.06 31.27
N ILE A 146 -12.35 7.04 32.19
CA ILE A 146 -12.15 8.46 31.85
C ILE A 146 -10.74 8.61 31.27
N GLN A 147 -10.63 9.32 30.14
CA GLN A 147 -9.39 9.44 29.39
C GLN A 147 -8.31 10.19 30.19
N PHE A 148 -7.12 9.62 30.29
CA PHE A 148 -5.93 10.29 30.81
C PHE A 148 -5.05 10.74 29.65
N ILE A 149 -4.66 12.02 29.66
CA ILE A 149 -3.85 12.65 28.60
C ILE A 149 -2.56 11.86 28.31
N GLN A 150 -1.89 11.36 29.35
CA GLN A 150 -0.65 10.58 29.20
C GLN A 150 -0.87 9.26 28.44
N VAL A 151 -1.99 8.59 28.70
CA VAL A 151 -2.31 7.29 28.09
C VAL A 151 -2.70 7.47 26.61
N GLU A 152 -3.37 8.58 26.29
CA GLU A 152 -3.65 8.99 24.90
C GLU A 152 -2.38 9.35 24.13
N GLN A 153 -1.46 10.10 24.74
CA GLN A 153 -0.16 10.40 24.13
C GLN A 153 0.61 9.12 23.79
N GLN A 154 0.69 8.16 24.72
CA GLN A 154 1.35 6.88 24.48
C GLN A 154 0.70 6.07 23.35
N PHE A 155 -0.64 6.08 23.28
CA PHE A 155 -1.37 5.44 22.17
C PHE A 155 -1.04 6.09 20.83
N ASN A 156 -1.02 7.42 20.77
CA ASN A 156 -0.72 8.17 19.57
C ASN A 156 0.72 7.95 19.10
N GLU A 157 1.69 7.99 20.02
CA GLU A 157 3.10 7.69 19.72
C GLU A 157 3.29 6.28 19.17
N ARG A 158 2.61 5.29 19.77
CA ARG A 158 2.70 3.90 19.30
C ARG A 158 2.03 3.71 17.95
N SER A 159 0.88 4.36 17.74
CA SER A 159 0.19 4.38 16.44
C SER A 159 1.03 5.05 15.35
N ALA A 160 1.72 6.14 15.67
CA ALA A 160 2.62 6.85 14.77
C ALA A 160 3.83 5.98 14.40
N ARG A 161 4.44 5.29 15.37
CA ARG A 161 5.55 4.34 15.11
C ARG A 161 5.13 3.21 14.18
N ILE A 162 3.97 2.59 14.41
CA ILE A 162 3.44 1.53 13.55
C ILE A 162 3.22 2.04 12.12
N LEU A 163 2.70 3.26 11.97
CA LEU A 163 2.52 3.89 10.66
C LEU A 163 3.85 4.21 9.97
N ALA A 164 4.85 4.70 10.71
CA ALA A 164 6.18 4.97 10.17
C ALA A 164 6.84 3.68 9.65
N GLU A 165 6.81 2.59 10.44
CA GLU A 165 7.30 1.27 10.01
C GLU A 165 6.53 0.74 8.80
N PHE A 166 5.20 0.95 8.75
CA PHE A 166 4.37 0.53 7.62
C PHE A 166 4.79 1.25 6.33
N ASN A 167 4.98 2.56 6.40
CA ASN A 167 5.39 3.36 5.25
C ASN A 167 6.80 2.98 4.76
N ASP A 168 7.74 2.73 5.68
CA ASP A 168 9.08 2.27 5.31
C ASP A 168 9.04 0.88 4.64
N ALA A 169 8.32 -0.08 5.23
CA ALA A 169 8.14 -1.41 4.64
C ALA A 169 7.46 -1.35 3.27
N LEU A 170 6.49 -0.44 3.08
CA LEU A 170 5.80 -0.23 1.82
C LEU A 170 6.75 0.29 0.74
N GLN A 171 7.52 1.33 1.05
CA GLN A 171 8.48 1.91 0.11
C GLN A 171 9.56 0.89 -0.29
N ARG A 172 10.09 0.13 0.68
CA ARG A 172 11.08 -0.93 0.40
C ARG A 172 10.50 -2.04 -0.46
N SER A 173 9.29 -2.49 -0.15
CA SER A 173 8.57 -3.48 -0.97
C SER A 173 8.36 -3.00 -2.40
N GLN A 174 7.95 -1.75 -2.59
CA GLN A 174 7.75 -1.17 -3.92
C GLN A 174 9.04 -1.08 -4.73
N ARG A 175 10.14 -0.66 -4.11
CA ARG A 175 11.47 -0.64 -4.75
C ARG A 175 11.88 -2.03 -5.23
N LEU A 176 11.71 -3.04 -4.38
CA LEU A 176 12.07 -4.43 -4.70
C LEU A 176 11.13 -5.08 -5.70
N SER A 177 9.89 -4.61 -5.78
CA SER A 177 8.92 -5.13 -6.77
C SER A 177 9.38 -4.91 -8.20
N THR A 178 10.21 -3.90 -8.47
CA THR A 178 10.80 -3.71 -9.79
C THR A 178 11.64 -4.92 -10.24
N MET A 179 12.35 -5.57 -9.32
CA MET A 179 13.15 -6.78 -9.58
C MET A 179 12.27 -8.01 -9.85
N ARG A 180 11.16 -8.13 -9.13
CA ARG A 180 10.16 -9.16 -9.43
C ARG A 180 9.57 -8.96 -10.82
N GLU A 181 9.28 -7.72 -11.20
CA GLU A 181 8.79 -7.39 -12.53
C GLU A 181 9.85 -7.59 -13.64
N THR A 182 11.14 -7.46 -13.37
CA THR A 182 12.19 -7.79 -14.36
C THR A 182 12.34 -9.30 -14.55
N LEU A 183 12.21 -10.08 -13.48
CA LEU A 183 12.23 -11.54 -13.57
C LEU A 183 11.00 -12.09 -14.31
N LEU A 184 9.83 -11.52 -14.02
CA LEU A 184 8.55 -11.92 -14.63
C LEU A 184 8.26 -11.19 -15.94
N GLY A 185 9.13 -10.30 -16.38
CA GLY A 185 9.04 -9.60 -17.66
C GLY A 185 9.47 -10.50 -18.83
N PRO A 186 9.16 -10.12 -20.08
CA PRO A 186 9.73 -10.80 -21.24
C PRO A 186 11.26 -10.77 -21.16
N PRO A 187 11.98 -11.85 -21.55
CA PRO A 187 13.43 -11.80 -21.62
C PRO A 187 13.81 -10.66 -22.56
N VAL A 188 14.70 -9.77 -22.12
CA VAL A 188 15.23 -8.71 -22.97
C VAL A 188 15.99 -9.41 -24.09
N THR A 189 15.35 -9.61 -25.24
CA THR A 189 16.03 -10.02 -26.46
C THR A 189 16.95 -8.85 -26.81
N SER A 190 18.22 -8.92 -26.42
CA SER A 190 19.25 -8.05 -26.98
C SER A 190 19.22 -8.26 -28.48
N SER A 191 18.54 -7.36 -29.19
CA SER A 191 18.69 -7.15 -30.61
C SER A 191 20.13 -6.68 -30.83
N LYS A 192 21.05 -7.64 -30.93
CA LYS A 192 22.31 -7.43 -31.61
C LYS A 192 21.96 -7.19 -33.07
N ASN A 193 21.72 -5.92 -33.42
CA ASN A 193 21.85 -5.45 -34.79
C ASN A 193 23.33 -5.55 -35.16
N ILE A 194 23.75 -6.77 -35.49
CA ILE A 194 24.85 -6.99 -36.42
C ILE A 194 24.23 -6.79 -37.78
N ASN A 195 24.55 -5.68 -38.43
CA ASN A 195 24.60 -5.62 -39.88
C ASN A 195 25.75 -4.68 -40.23
N GLN A 196 26.87 -5.33 -40.58
CA GLN A 196 27.84 -4.86 -41.56
C GLN A 196 27.16 -4.70 -42.92
#